data_AF-A0A1D2QV96-F1
#
_entry.id   AF-A0A1D2QV96-F1
#
_cell.length_a   1.000
_cell.length_b   1.000
_cell.length_c   1.000
_cell.angle_alpha   90.00
_cell.angle_beta   90.00
_cell.angle_gamma   90.00
#
_symmetry.space_group_name_H-M   'P 1'
#
loop_
_entity.id
_entity.type
_entity.pdbx_description
1 polymer ?
#
loop_
_entity_poly.entity_id
_entity_poly.type
_entity_poly.pdbx_seq_one_letter_code
_entity_poly.pdbx_strand_id
1 'polypeptide(L)'
;MNDSRAIIELIKQNQVIRDNVFILGISCDGVKDLLGKDYDKCKNCKYPVPLIYDVLLGEKKEGKEEEERKKFWNKQFEKCIKCHACRNICPLCYCEECALDDKNWVSKSHKFPEIWMSHLIRALHTAGRCVSCGECERACPVNIPLRKLYRKIGKDVKELFDYEAGVNAEDVPPLVAFDLDKDKEKIKQN
;
A
#
# COMPACT_ATOMS: atom_id res chain seq x y z
N MET A 1 -11.80 4.93 17.17
CA MET A 1 -11.45 4.53 18.53
C MET A 1 -11.47 3.01 18.57
N ASN A 2 -10.59 2.32 19.31
CA ASN A 2 -10.59 0.84 19.27
C ASN A 2 -11.84 0.25 19.96
N ASP A 3 -12.32 0.90 21.01
CA ASP A 3 -13.45 0.43 21.79
C ASP A 3 -14.75 0.44 20.96
N SER A 4 -14.97 1.49 20.15
CA SER A 4 -16.11 1.53 19.23
C SER A 4 -16.06 0.41 18.17
N ARG A 5 -14.86 -0.01 17.76
CA ARG A 5 -14.70 -1.12 16.81
C ARG A 5 -14.97 -2.47 17.48
N ALA A 6 -14.56 -2.63 18.74
CA ALA A 6 -14.89 -3.81 19.53
C ALA A 6 -16.41 -3.96 19.69
N ILE A 7 -17.12 -2.87 20.00
CA ILE A 7 -18.59 -2.89 20.11
C ILE A 7 -19.25 -3.29 18.78
N ILE A 8 -18.76 -2.79 17.64
CA ILE A 8 -19.24 -3.20 16.31
C ILE A 8 -19.06 -4.72 16.10
N GLU A 9 -17.90 -5.27 16.46
CA GLU A 9 -17.65 -6.71 16.32
C GLU A 9 -18.52 -7.55 17.28
N LEU A 10 -18.76 -7.07 18.51
CA LEU A 10 -19.67 -7.72 19.45
C LEU A 10 -21.12 -7.73 18.95
N ILE A 11 -21.57 -6.65 18.32
CA ILE A 11 -22.89 -6.57 17.69
C ILE A 11 -22.97 -7.54 16.51
N LYS A 12 -21.97 -7.56 15.63
CA LYS A 12 -21.91 -8.49 14.48
C LYS A 12 -21.96 -9.96 14.91
N GLN A 13 -21.34 -10.28 16.04
CA GLN A 13 -21.30 -11.64 16.59
C GLN A 13 -22.53 -11.97 17.47
N ASN A 14 -23.56 -11.12 17.47
CA ASN A 14 -24.76 -11.23 18.30
C ASN A 14 -24.49 -11.35 19.81
N GLN A 15 -23.30 -10.92 20.26
CA GLN A 15 -22.95 -10.90 21.68
C GLN A 15 -23.55 -9.69 22.39
N VAL A 16 -23.88 -8.65 21.63
CA VAL A 16 -24.53 -7.42 22.10
C VAL A 16 -25.66 -7.06 21.14
N ILE A 17 -26.87 -6.90 21.66
CA ILE A 17 -28.01 -6.39 20.89
C ILE A 17 -27.89 -4.87 20.84
N ARG A 18 -27.78 -4.29 19.64
CA ARG A 18 -27.52 -2.85 19.45
C ARG A 18 -28.53 -1.96 20.17
N ASP A 19 -29.80 -2.33 20.17
CA ASP A 19 -30.88 -1.54 20.76
C ASP A 19 -30.87 -1.55 22.30
N ASN A 20 -30.14 -2.49 22.90
CA ASN A 20 -30.00 -2.62 24.36
C ASN A 20 -28.77 -1.89 24.91
N VAL A 21 -28.04 -1.13 24.08
CA VAL A 21 -26.83 -0.42 24.50
C VAL A 21 -26.87 1.02 24.02
N PHE A 22 -26.61 1.96 24.94
CA PHE A 22 -26.48 3.38 24.67
C PHE A 22 -24.99 3.79 24.73
N ILE A 23 -24.47 4.30 23.62
CA ILE A 23 -23.04 4.51 23.39
C ILE A 23 -22.73 6.01 23.38
N LEU A 24 -22.02 6.48 24.42
CA LEU A 24 -21.44 7.81 24.45
C LEU A 24 -20.08 7.80 23.74
N GLY A 25 -20.01 8.43 22.58
CA GLY A 25 -18.78 8.61 21.81
C GLY A 25 -18.00 9.82 22.31
N ILE A 26 -16.68 9.69 22.42
CA ILE A 26 -15.78 10.82 22.72
C ILE A 26 -14.73 10.89 21.62
N SER A 27 -14.53 12.07 21.03
CA SER A 27 -13.43 12.27 20.08
C SER A 27 -12.09 12.35 20.83
N CYS A 28 -11.10 11.61 20.33
CA CYS A 28 -9.83 11.43 21.02
C CYS A 28 -8.70 12.14 20.26
N ASP A 29 -8.04 13.08 20.94
CA ASP A 29 -6.88 13.84 20.43
C ASP A 29 -5.55 13.12 20.61
N GLY A 30 -5.62 11.84 20.97
CA GLY A 30 -4.49 11.09 21.46
C GLY A 30 -4.50 11.02 22.98
N VAL A 31 -3.91 9.95 23.48
CA VAL A 31 -3.70 9.75 24.91
C VAL A 31 -2.20 9.90 25.13
N LYS A 32 -1.81 10.62 26.17
CA LYS A 32 -0.43 10.80 26.59
C LYS A 32 -0.18 10.00 27.87
N ASP A 33 1.03 9.49 28.00
CA ASP A 33 1.50 8.90 29.25
C ASP A 33 1.80 9.98 30.31
N LEU A 34 2.20 9.56 31.51
CA LEU A 34 2.50 10.45 32.63
C LEU A 34 3.70 11.38 32.37
N LEU A 35 4.49 11.09 31.32
CA LEU A 35 5.63 11.89 30.89
C LEU A 35 5.27 12.82 29.71
N GLY A 36 3.98 12.87 29.34
CA GLY A 36 3.48 13.74 28.27
C GLY A 36 3.73 13.21 26.86
N LYS A 37 4.16 11.96 26.71
CA LYS A 37 4.45 11.34 25.41
C LYS A 37 3.22 10.58 24.91
N ASP A 38 2.89 10.75 23.62
CA ASP A 38 1.78 10.03 23.01
C ASP A 38 2.02 8.52 23.05
N TYR A 39 0.99 7.77 23.45
CA TYR A 39 1.01 6.31 23.33
C TYR A 39 1.21 5.90 21.86
N ASP A 40 1.97 4.84 21.62
CA ASP A 40 2.35 4.44 20.25
C ASP A 40 1.15 4.13 19.35
N LYS A 41 0.03 3.65 19.93
CA LYS A 41 -1.24 3.43 19.23
C LYS A 41 -1.87 4.73 18.69
N CYS A 42 -1.64 5.86 19.36
CA CYS A 42 -2.20 7.16 18.97
C CYS A 42 -1.49 7.74 17.75
N LYS A 43 -0.19 7.48 17.59
CA LYS A 43 0.62 7.96 16.45
C LYS A 43 0.13 7.48 15.08
N ASN A 44 -0.63 6.38 15.04
CA ASN A 44 -1.11 5.75 13.81
C ASN A 44 -2.63 5.49 13.84
N CYS A 45 -3.37 6.17 14.73
CA CYS A 45 -4.80 5.94 14.87
C CYS A 45 -5.56 6.41 13.63
N LYS A 46 -6.19 5.48 12.91
CA LYS A 46 -6.98 5.78 11.70
C LYS A 46 -8.37 6.37 12.00
N TYR A 47 -8.84 6.21 13.24
CA TYR A 47 -10.22 6.56 13.62
C TYR A 47 -10.18 7.34 14.95
N PRO A 48 -9.89 8.65 14.95
CA PRO A 48 -9.88 9.46 16.17
C PRO A 48 -11.30 9.69 16.72
N VAL A 49 -12.32 9.55 15.86
CA VAL A 49 -13.74 9.57 16.24
C VAL A 49 -14.26 8.12 16.33
N PRO A 50 -15.14 7.80 17.31
CA PRO A 50 -15.84 6.52 17.37
C PRO A 50 -16.67 6.27 16.10
N LEU A 51 -16.65 5.04 15.58
CA LEU A 51 -17.38 4.66 14.36
C LEU A 51 -18.87 4.41 14.61
N ILE A 52 -19.24 4.14 15.86
CA ILE A 52 -20.62 3.96 16.33
C ILE A 52 -20.78 4.73 17.65
N TYR A 53 -21.85 5.52 17.76
CA TYR A 53 -22.23 6.29 18.95
C TYR A 53 -23.68 6.75 18.82
N ASP A 54 -24.34 6.99 19.95
CA ASP A 54 -25.67 7.61 20.06
C ASP A 54 -25.56 9.12 20.30
N VAL A 55 -24.58 9.52 21.11
CA VAL A 55 -24.24 10.93 21.35
C VAL A 55 -22.73 11.09 21.26
N LEU A 56 -22.27 12.09 20.50
CA LEU A 56 -20.85 12.45 20.42
C LEU A 56 -20.56 13.63 21.33
N LEU A 57 -19.60 13.47 22.22
CA LEU A 57 -19.06 14.51 23.09
C LEU A 57 -17.70 14.93 22.52
N GLY A 58 -17.64 16.15 21.99
CA GLY A 58 -16.47 16.72 21.32
C GLY A 58 -16.65 16.91 19.81
N GLU A 59 -15.63 17.47 19.16
CA GLU A 59 -15.68 17.79 17.73
C GLU A 59 -15.25 16.61 16.85
N LYS A 60 -15.81 16.52 15.64
CA LYS A 60 -15.50 15.47 14.65
C LYS A 60 -14.15 15.79 13.96
N LYS A 61 -13.19 14.84 13.98
CA LYS A 61 -11.86 14.97 13.34
C LYS A 61 -11.60 13.85 12.33
N GLU A 62 -10.91 14.17 11.22
CA GLU A 62 -10.61 13.24 10.12
C GLU A 62 -9.11 12.86 10.05
N GLY A 63 -8.78 11.70 9.43
CA GLY A 63 -7.42 11.14 9.34
C GLY A 63 -6.60 11.66 8.15
N LYS A 64 -5.25 11.59 8.23
CA LYS A 64 -4.32 12.22 7.27
C LYS A 64 -4.39 11.70 5.81
N GLU A 65 -4.17 12.63 4.88
CA GLU A 65 -4.45 12.62 3.43
C GLU A 65 -3.46 11.90 2.48
N GLU A 66 -3.99 11.50 1.32
CA GLU A 66 -3.30 10.96 0.14
C GLU A 66 -2.25 11.91 -0.48
N GLU A 67 -2.38 13.21 -0.25
CA GLU A 67 -1.55 14.24 -0.88
C GLU A 67 -0.12 14.30 -0.32
N GLU A 68 0.08 14.04 0.99
CA GLU A 68 1.41 13.94 1.59
C GLU A 68 2.22 12.78 0.98
N ARG A 69 1.55 11.67 0.63
CA ARG A 69 2.17 10.50 0.00
C ARG A 69 2.65 10.81 -1.42
N LYS A 70 1.83 11.53 -2.20
CA LYS A 70 2.18 11.95 -3.56
C LYS A 70 3.38 12.92 -3.54
N LYS A 71 3.35 13.91 -2.65
CA LYS A 71 4.47 14.87 -2.44
C LYS A 71 5.77 14.16 -2.05
N PHE A 72 5.70 13.18 -1.15
CA PHE A 72 6.87 12.38 -0.77
C PHE A 72 7.51 11.68 -1.98
N TRP A 73 6.70 10.97 -2.79
CA TRP A 73 7.22 10.21 -3.93
C TRP A 73 7.72 11.09 -5.07
N ASN A 74 7.06 12.24 -5.32
CA ASN A 74 7.55 13.24 -6.27
C ASN A 74 8.99 13.66 -5.91
N LYS A 75 9.21 14.04 -4.65
CA LYS A 75 10.54 14.44 -4.16
C LYS A 75 11.59 13.33 -4.22
N GLN A 76 11.20 12.06 -4.11
CA GLN A 76 12.16 10.96 -4.26
C GLN A 76 12.50 10.71 -5.73
N PHE A 77 11.51 10.68 -6.63
CA PHE A 77 11.74 10.38 -8.03
C PHE A 77 12.40 11.52 -8.81
N GLU A 78 12.24 12.78 -8.38
CA GLU A 78 12.99 13.92 -8.93
C GLU A 78 14.52 13.77 -8.80
N LYS A 79 15.00 13.00 -7.83
CA LYS A 79 16.43 12.72 -7.66
C LYS A 79 16.95 11.68 -8.66
N CYS A 80 16.07 10.92 -9.30
CA CYS A 80 16.45 9.78 -10.10
C CYS A 80 17.16 10.23 -11.38
N ILE A 81 18.40 9.80 -11.53
CA ILE A 81 19.23 10.07 -12.73
C ILE A 81 19.08 9.00 -13.81
N LYS A 82 18.07 8.12 -13.68
CA LYS A 82 17.77 7.03 -14.61
C LYS A 82 18.99 6.16 -14.98
N CYS A 83 19.88 5.90 -14.01
CA CYS A 83 21.06 5.06 -14.23
C CYS A 83 20.77 3.55 -14.35
N HIS A 84 19.52 3.14 -14.09
CA HIS A 84 19.06 1.75 -14.10
C HIS A 84 19.81 0.78 -13.15
N ALA A 85 20.68 1.26 -12.26
CA ALA A 85 21.39 0.42 -11.27
C ALA A 85 20.42 -0.45 -10.46
N CYS A 86 19.31 0.15 -10.03
CA CYS A 86 18.27 -0.54 -9.30
C CYS A 86 17.62 -1.68 -10.11
N ARG A 87 17.52 -1.57 -11.44
CA ARG A 87 17.00 -2.63 -12.34
C ARG A 87 18.05 -3.72 -12.49
N ASN A 88 19.27 -3.33 -12.85
CA ASN A 88 20.34 -4.26 -13.20
C ASN A 88 20.79 -5.13 -12.02
N ILE A 89 20.67 -4.63 -10.78
CA ILE A 89 20.96 -5.43 -9.58
C ILE A 89 19.85 -6.43 -9.21
N CYS A 90 18.66 -6.30 -9.79
CA CYS A 90 17.51 -7.08 -9.38
C CYS A 90 17.56 -8.49 -10.00
N PRO A 91 17.61 -9.58 -9.21
CA PRO A 91 17.69 -10.94 -9.75
C PRO A 91 16.43 -11.36 -10.52
N LEU A 92 15.33 -10.64 -10.32
CA LEU A 92 14.05 -10.90 -10.98
C LEU A 92 13.80 -10.03 -12.22
N CYS A 93 14.79 -9.23 -12.61
CA CYS A 93 14.76 -8.44 -13.85
C CYS A 93 15.72 -9.07 -14.86
N TYR A 94 15.25 -10.10 -15.57
CA TYR A 94 16.05 -10.91 -16.51
C TYR A 94 15.50 -10.90 -17.94
N CYS A 95 14.57 -10.00 -18.26
CA CYS A 95 14.01 -9.89 -19.62
C CYS A 95 15.11 -9.52 -20.62
N GLU A 96 15.11 -10.18 -21.78
CA GLU A 96 16.02 -9.86 -22.90
C GLU A 96 15.72 -8.47 -23.46
N GLU A 97 14.43 -8.15 -23.62
CA GLU A 97 13.94 -6.85 -24.04
C GLU A 97 13.22 -6.15 -22.88
N CYS A 98 13.65 -4.95 -22.53
CA CYS A 98 13.10 -4.19 -21.42
C CYS A 98 12.30 -2.98 -21.89
N ALA A 99 11.03 -2.89 -21.48
CA ALA A 99 10.19 -1.70 -21.73
C ALA A 99 10.79 -0.38 -21.19
N LEU A 100 11.75 -0.45 -20.26
CA LEU A 100 12.45 0.73 -19.74
C LEU A 100 13.55 1.24 -20.70
N ASP A 101 14.01 0.39 -21.62
CA ASP A 101 15.00 0.71 -22.66
C ASP A 101 14.33 1.05 -24.01
N ASP A 102 13.07 0.65 -24.19
CA ASP A 102 12.29 0.96 -25.39
C ASP A 102 11.81 2.43 -25.37
N LYS A 103 12.23 3.17 -26.39
CA LYS A 103 11.91 4.60 -26.58
C LYS A 103 10.43 4.84 -26.85
N ASN A 104 9.69 3.84 -27.31
CA ASN A 104 8.25 3.92 -27.53
C ASN A 104 7.46 3.94 -26.21
N TRP A 105 8.02 3.34 -25.16
CA TRP A 105 7.39 3.27 -23.84
C TRP A 105 7.93 4.31 -22.87
N VAL A 106 9.25 4.57 -22.90
CA VAL A 106 9.89 5.55 -22.03
C VAL A 106 10.97 6.31 -22.80
N SER A 107 10.86 7.63 -22.85
CA SER A 107 11.87 8.49 -23.47
C SER A 107 13.19 8.48 -22.69
N LYS A 108 14.24 9.07 -23.24
CA LYS A 108 15.53 9.25 -22.52
C LYS A 108 15.50 10.36 -21.45
N SER A 109 14.40 11.09 -21.32
CA SER A 109 14.29 12.16 -20.34
C SER A 109 14.35 11.62 -18.91
N HIS A 110 15.01 12.37 -18.03
CA HIS A 110 15.08 12.13 -16.59
C HIS A 110 14.19 13.11 -15.82
N LYS A 111 13.20 13.73 -16.49
CA LYS A 111 12.25 14.67 -15.90
C LYS A 111 10.85 14.04 -15.81
N PHE A 112 9.97 14.68 -15.07
CA PHE A 112 8.53 14.37 -15.12
C PHE A 112 8.00 14.57 -16.56
N PRO A 113 7.06 13.73 -17.05
CA PRO A 113 6.45 12.55 -16.41
C PRO A 113 7.26 11.25 -16.57
N GLU A 114 8.34 11.28 -17.35
CA GLU A 114 9.09 10.12 -17.82
C GLU A 114 9.73 9.33 -16.69
N ILE A 115 10.24 10.03 -15.67
CA ILE A 115 10.80 9.39 -14.49
C ILE A 115 9.74 8.60 -13.71
N TRP A 116 8.52 9.14 -13.64
CA TRP A 116 7.38 8.48 -13.02
C TRP A 116 6.95 7.24 -13.80
N MET A 117 6.84 7.36 -15.12
CA MET A 117 6.50 6.24 -15.99
C MET A 117 7.50 5.09 -15.82
N SER A 118 8.81 5.38 -15.77
CA SER A 118 9.84 4.36 -15.58
C SER A 118 9.70 3.60 -14.26
N HIS A 119 9.36 4.29 -13.16
CA HIS A 119 9.14 3.67 -11.87
C HIS A 119 7.81 2.91 -11.80
N LEU A 120 6.77 3.40 -12.48
CA LEU A 120 5.46 2.75 -12.56
C LEU A 120 5.51 1.46 -13.38
N ILE A 121 6.10 1.48 -14.57
CA ILE A 121 6.30 0.30 -15.43
C ILE A 121 7.02 -0.78 -14.63
N ARG A 122 8.10 -0.40 -13.93
CA ARG A 122 8.84 -1.34 -13.10
C ARG A 122 8.03 -1.87 -11.94
N ALA A 123 7.27 -1.02 -11.25
CA ALA A 123 6.37 -1.42 -10.18
C ALA A 123 5.37 -2.48 -10.63
N LEU A 124 4.77 -2.30 -11.81
CA LEU A 124 3.85 -3.26 -12.40
C LEU A 124 4.56 -4.56 -12.82
N HIS A 125 5.70 -4.48 -13.51
CA HIS A 125 6.43 -5.68 -13.96
C HIS A 125 6.95 -6.53 -12.81
N THR A 126 7.18 -5.93 -11.64
CA THR A 126 7.64 -6.63 -10.44
C THR A 126 6.50 -6.97 -9.47
N ALA A 127 5.26 -6.56 -9.75
CA ALA A 127 4.08 -6.94 -8.98
C ALA A 127 3.88 -8.46 -9.13
N GLY A 128 3.87 -9.17 -8.00
CA GLY A 128 3.83 -10.64 -7.98
C GLY A 128 5.18 -11.32 -8.24
N ARG A 129 6.29 -10.58 -8.33
CA ARG A 129 7.65 -11.16 -8.40
C ARG A 129 8.53 -10.67 -7.25
N CYS A 130 8.42 -9.39 -6.88
CA CYS A 130 9.31 -8.79 -5.90
C CYS A 130 9.25 -9.48 -4.52
N VAL A 131 10.34 -10.11 -4.12
CA VAL A 131 10.53 -10.70 -2.78
C VAL A 131 11.00 -9.69 -1.72
N SER A 132 10.95 -8.38 -2.02
CA SER A 132 11.32 -7.30 -1.08
C SER A 132 12.74 -7.39 -0.49
N CYS A 133 13.70 -7.94 -1.23
CA CYS A 133 15.11 -8.10 -0.78
C CYS A 133 15.85 -6.77 -0.52
N GLY A 134 15.46 -5.69 -1.21
CA GLY A 134 16.02 -4.35 -0.98
C GLY A 134 17.26 -3.99 -1.82
N GLU A 135 17.74 -4.88 -2.68
CA GLU A 135 18.91 -4.62 -3.54
C GLU A 135 18.76 -3.37 -4.42
N CYS A 136 17.54 -3.11 -4.89
CA CYS A 136 17.22 -1.92 -5.68
C CYS A 136 17.47 -0.59 -4.94
N GLU A 137 17.24 -0.57 -3.62
CA GLU A 137 17.49 0.59 -2.76
C GLU A 137 18.98 0.69 -2.43
N ARG A 138 19.62 -0.44 -2.10
CA ARG A 138 21.06 -0.52 -1.83
C ARG A 138 21.91 -0.03 -3.01
N ALA A 139 21.55 -0.40 -4.23
CA ALA A 139 22.28 -0.02 -5.43
C ALA A 139 21.98 1.41 -5.91
N CYS A 140 21.05 2.13 -5.31
CA CYS A 140 20.63 3.44 -5.77
C CYS A 140 21.65 4.52 -5.36
N PRO A 141 22.37 5.18 -6.29
CA PRO A 141 23.37 6.19 -5.94
C PRO A 141 22.77 7.48 -5.33
N VAL A 142 21.46 7.66 -5.48
CA VAL A 142 20.70 8.83 -4.99
C VAL A 142 19.73 8.46 -3.85
N ASN A 143 19.88 7.26 -3.27
CA ASN A 143 19.17 6.81 -2.07
C ASN A 143 17.63 6.91 -2.16
N ILE A 144 17.05 6.52 -3.30
CA ILE A 144 15.58 6.43 -3.44
C ILE A 144 15.11 5.19 -2.67
N PRO A 145 14.11 5.32 -1.77
CA PRO A 145 13.66 4.24 -0.91
C PRO A 145 12.72 3.26 -1.65
N LEU A 146 13.20 2.65 -2.72
CA LEU A 146 12.41 1.82 -3.64
C LEU A 146 11.79 0.60 -2.93
N ARG A 147 12.44 0.04 -1.90
CA ARG A 147 11.88 -1.09 -1.15
C ARG A 147 10.56 -0.73 -0.48
N LYS A 148 10.38 0.54 -0.06
CA LYS A 148 9.13 1.02 0.53
C LYS A 148 7.96 0.94 -0.45
N LEU A 149 8.21 1.25 -1.73
CA LEU A 149 7.21 1.14 -2.79
C LEU A 149 6.88 -0.33 -3.08
N TYR A 150 7.89 -1.15 -3.37
CA TYR A 150 7.66 -2.54 -3.75
C TYR A 150 7.06 -3.38 -2.64
N ARG A 151 7.38 -3.09 -1.37
CA ARG A 151 6.69 -3.73 -0.23
C ARG A 151 5.22 -3.37 -0.15
N LYS A 152 4.83 -2.12 -0.50
CA LYS A 152 3.40 -1.75 -0.57
C LYS A 152 2.72 -2.52 -1.69
N ILE A 153 3.34 -2.61 -2.87
CA ILE A 153 2.81 -3.39 -4.00
C ILE A 153 2.66 -4.86 -3.63
N GLY A 154 3.66 -5.46 -2.97
CA GLY A 154 3.56 -6.85 -2.52
C GLY A 154 2.39 -7.08 -1.54
N LYS A 155 2.15 -6.13 -0.62
CA LYS A 155 0.95 -6.17 0.24
C LYS A 155 -0.34 -6.10 -0.56
N ASP A 156 -0.38 -5.24 -1.58
CA ASP A 156 -1.57 -5.08 -2.43
C ASP A 156 -1.83 -6.35 -3.24
N VAL A 157 -0.78 -7.01 -3.73
CA VAL A 157 -0.89 -8.29 -4.43
C VAL A 157 -1.41 -9.38 -3.49
N LYS A 158 -0.92 -9.44 -2.25
CA LYS A 158 -1.42 -10.39 -1.25
C LYS A 158 -2.88 -10.11 -0.87
N GLU A 159 -3.25 -8.85 -0.69
CA GLU A 159 -4.62 -8.47 -0.33
C GLU A 159 -5.62 -8.74 -1.46
N LEU A 160 -5.24 -8.48 -2.71
CA LEU A 160 -6.13 -8.60 -3.88
C LEU A 160 -6.19 -10.00 -4.47
N PHE A 161 -5.11 -10.77 -4.38
CA PHE A 161 -4.96 -12.05 -5.09
C PHE A 161 -4.54 -13.22 -4.19
N ASP A 162 -4.43 -13.01 -2.88
CA ASP A 162 -3.91 -13.97 -1.89
C ASP A 162 -2.52 -14.55 -2.23
N TYR A 163 -1.76 -13.85 -3.08
CA TYR A 163 -0.49 -14.33 -3.62
C TYR A 163 0.72 -13.68 -2.92
N GLU A 164 1.73 -14.49 -2.59
CA GLU A 164 3.00 -14.01 -2.04
C GLU A 164 4.19 -14.50 -2.87
N ALA A 165 4.96 -13.55 -3.41
CA ALA A 165 6.06 -13.87 -4.30
C ALA A 165 7.20 -14.61 -3.56
N GLY A 166 7.64 -15.73 -4.11
CA GLY A 166 8.79 -16.50 -3.61
C GLY A 166 8.50 -17.39 -2.40
N VAL A 167 7.23 -17.64 -2.06
CA VAL A 167 6.84 -18.53 -0.96
C VAL A 167 6.64 -19.97 -1.41
N ASN A 168 5.82 -20.22 -2.45
CA ASN A 168 5.65 -21.54 -3.05
C ASN A 168 6.04 -21.51 -4.53
N ALA A 169 6.67 -22.59 -5.01
CA ALA A 169 7.16 -22.67 -6.38
C ALA A 169 6.06 -23.05 -7.38
N GLU A 170 5.01 -23.69 -6.89
CA GLU A 170 3.85 -24.16 -7.64
C GLU A 170 2.82 -23.05 -7.89
N ASP A 171 2.89 -21.95 -7.14
CA ASP A 171 1.94 -20.84 -7.26
C ASP A 171 2.15 -20.08 -8.58
N VAL A 172 1.06 -19.86 -9.31
CA VAL A 172 1.06 -19.06 -10.54
C VAL A 172 0.91 -17.57 -10.19
N PRO A 173 1.81 -16.67 -10.62
CA PRO A 173 1.70 -15.26 -10.34
C PRO A 173 0.41 -14.64 -10.93
N PRO A 174 -0.28 -13.72 -10.22
CA PRO A 174 -1.59 -13.23 -10.64
C PRO A 174 -1.63 -12.54 -12.01
N LEU A 175 -0.54 -11.89 -12.42
CA LEU A 175 -0.45 -11.20 -13.72
C LEU A 175 -0.25 -12.13 -14.92
N VAL A 176 -0.07 -13.43 -14.68
CA VAL A 176 0.03 -14.46 -15.73
C VAL A 176 -1.00 -15.57 -15.56
N ALA A 177 -1.82 -15.51 -14.52
CA ALA A 177 -2.84 -16.52 -14.18
C ALA A 177 -4.13 -16.40 -15.01
N PHE A 178 -4.08 -15.82 -16.22
CA PHE A 178 -5.25 -15.63 -17.06
C PHE A 178 -5.80 -16.96 -17.56
N ASP A 179 -7.05 -17.27 -17.22
CA ASP A 179 -7.73 -18.50 -17.59
C ASP A 179 -9.03 -18.13 -18.32
N LEU A 180 -9.01 -18.28 -19.64
CA LEU A 180 -10.12 -17.89 -20.53
C LEU A 180 -11.44 -18.56 -20.16
N ASP A 181 -11.43 -19.76 -19.59
CA ASP A 181 -12.67 -20.49 -19.32
C ASP A 181 -13.22 -20.16 -17.93
N LYS A 182 -12.34 -19.95 -16.93
CA LYS A 182 -12.77 -19.49 -15.59
C LYS A 182 -13.16 -18.01 -15.55
N ASP A 183 -12.50 -17.16 -16.35
CA ASP A 183 -12.75 -15.71 -16.31
C ASP A 183 -13.97 -15.28 -17.15
N LYS A 184 -14.40 -16.09 -18.12
CA LYS A 184 -15.67 -15.88 -18.87
C LYS A 184 -16.91 -15.97 -17.97
N GLU A 185 -16.89 -16.80 -16.92
CA GLU A 185 -18.03 -16.97 -16.02
C GLU A 185 -18.26 -15.74 -15.13
N LYS A 186 -17.21 -14.99 -14.80
CA LYS A 186 -17.29 -13.76 -13.98
C LYS A 186 -17.84 -12.55 -14.73
N ILE A 187 -17.82 -12.56 -16.07
CA ILE A 187 -18.34 -11.46 -16.91
C ILE A 187 -19.86 -11.57 -17.10
N LYS A 188 -20.46 -12.74 -16.88
CA LYS A 188 -21.92 -12.95 -17.05
C LYS A 188 -22.76 -12.57 -15.81
N GLN A 189 -22.15 -12.05 -14.75
CA GLN A 189 -22.83 -11.70 -13.50
C GLN A 189 -22.87 -10.20 -13.17
N ASN A 190 -22.56 -9.32 -14.13
CA ASN A 190 -22.80 -7.87 -14.03
C ASN A 190 -23.72 -7.39 -15.16
#